data_AF-A0AAN0R1B8-F1
#
_entry.id   AF-A0AAN0R1B8-F1
#
_cell.length_a   1.000
_cell.length_b   1.000
_cell.length_c   1.000
_cell.angle_alpha   90.00
_cell.angle_beta   90.00
_cell.angle_gamma   90.00
#
_symmetry.space_group_name_H-M   'P 1'
#
loop_
_entity.id
_entity.type
_entity.pdbx_description
1 polymer ?
#
loop_
_entity_poly.entity_id
_entity_poly.type
_entity_poly.pdbx_seq_one_letter_code
_entity_poly.pdbx_strand_id
1 'polypeptide(L)'
;MSEKTIDQRVEELELVLRTLITFNIDATASLGRVLTTGNPMIAHAIAMDLGRLKSDSKANIDNALYSGYIDNLITGITGQA
;
A
#
# COMPACT_ATOMS: atom_id res chain seq x y z
N MET A 1 -25.72 -14.76 19.02
CA MET A 1 -24.80 -14.69 17.88
C MET A 1 -23.88 -15.89 17.96
N SER A 2 -23.75 -16.69 16.90
CA SER A 2 -22.76 -17.79 16.89
C SER A 2 -21.37 -17.17 16.97
N GLU A 3 -20.58 -17.56 17.96
CA GLU A 3 -19.15 -17.24 17.98
C GLU A 3 -18.51 -17.91 16.76
N LYS A 4 -17.80 -17.12 15.96
CA LYS A 4 -17.03 -17.64 14.82
C LYS A 4 -15.89 -18.48 15.37
N THR A 5 -15.60 -19.60 14.72
CA THR A 5 -14.41 -20.39 15.06
C THR A 5 -13.13 -19.58 14.79
N ILE A 6 -12.01 -20.01 15.37
CA ILE A 6 -10.70 -19.38 15.10
C ILE A 6 -10.42 -19.43 13.59
N ASP A 7 -10.67 -20.56 12.94
CA ASP A 7 -10.43 -20.74 11.51
C ASP A 7 -11.27 -19.76 10.67
N GLN A 8 -12.55 -19.60 10.99
CA GLN A 8 -13.42 -18.64 10.30
C GLN A 8 -12.92 -17.19 10.48
N ARG A 9 -12.40 -16.85 11.65
CA ARG A 9 -11.83 -15.51 11.90
C ARG A 9 -10.54 -15.31 11.11
N VAL A 10 -9.70 -16.34 10.99
CA VAL A 10 -8.47 -16.28 10.19
C VAL A 10 -8.79 -16.13 8.71
N GLU A 11 -9.72 -16.91 8.17
CA GLU A 11 -10.16 -16.79 6.76
C GLU A 11 -10.72 -15.39 6.44
N GLU A 12 -11.51 -14.82 7.35
CA GLU A 12 -12.01 -13.45 7.19
C GLU A 12 -10.91 -12.41 7.23
N LEU A 13 -9.91 -12.56 8.12
CA LEU A 13 -8.75 -11.69 8.16
C LEU A 13 -7.94 -11.79 6.87
N GLU A 14 -7.73 -13.00 6.35
CA GLU A 14 -7.05 -13.19 5.06
C GLU A 14 -7.81 -12.54 3.90
N LEU A 15 -9.13 -12.68 3.86
CA LEU A 15 -9.96 -12.05 2.84
C LEU A 15 -9.85 -10.52 2.91
N VAL A 16 -9.99 -9.94 4.11
CA VAL A 16 -9.87 -8.50 4.32
C VAL A 16 -8.48 -8.01 3.93
N LEU A 17 -7.41 -8.73 4.31
CA LEU A 17 -6.05 -8.38 3.90
C LEU A 17 -5.89 -8.37 2.39
N ARG A 18 -6.33 -9.43 1.69
CA ARG A 18 -6.27 -9.49 0.21
C ARG A 18 -7.05 -8.34 -0.43
N THR A 19 -8.25 -8.04 0.06
CA THR A 19 -9.06 -6.93 -0.43
C THR A 19 -8.36 -5.58 -0.24
N LEU A 20 -7.80 -5.32 0.95
CA LEU A 20 -7.09 -4.08 1.24
C LEU A 20 -5.83 -3.93 0.37
N ILE A 21 -5.10 -5.01 0.13
CA ILE A 21 -3.93 -5.01 -0.75
C ILE A 21 -4.32 -4.59 -2.17
N THR A 22 -5.30 -5.28 -2.77
CA THR A 22 -5.77 -4.98 -4.13
C THR A 22 -6.30 -3.55 -4.23
N PHE A 23 -7.13 -3.13 -3.27
CA PHE A 23 -7.67 -1.77 -3.25
C PHE A 23 -6.57 -0.69 -3.21
N ASN A 24 -5.55 -0.86 -2.35
CA ASN A 24 -4.47 0.11 -2.24
C ASN A 24 -3.64 0.20 -3.54
N ILE A 25 -3.37 -0.94 -4.19
CA ILE A 25 -2.67 -0.97 -5.48
C ILE A 25 -3.48 -0.22 -6.55
N ASP A 26 -4.76 -0.54 -6.70
CA ASP A 26 -5.64 0.05 -7.72
C ASP A 26 -5.84 1.55 -7.50
N ALA A 27 -6.10 1.96 -6.25
CA ALA A 27 -6.26 3.36 -5.87
C ALA A 27 -5.00 4.16 -6.19
N THR A 28 -3.83 3.61 -5.86
CA THR A 28 -2.55 4.29 -6.05
C THR A 28 -2.18 4.40 -7.52
N ALA A 29 -2.41 3.35 -8.31
CA ALA A 29 -2.24 3.43 -9.77
C ALA A 29 -3.18 4.47 -10.41
N SER A 30 -4.40 4.59 -9.90
CA SER A 30 -5.35 5.62 -10.37
C SER A 30 -4.87 7.04 -10.05
N LEU A 31 -4.42 7.27 -8.82
CA LEU A 31 -3.83 8.55 -8.41
C LEU A 31 -2.56 8.88 -9.20
N GLY A 32 -1.68 7.90 -9.39
CA GLY A 32 -0.45 8.05 -10.16
C GLY A 32 -0.69 8.50 -11.59
N ARG A 33 -1.65 7.89 -12.30
CA ARG A 33 -2.01 8.31 -13.68
C ARG A 33 -2.44 9.78 -13.75
N VAL A 34 -3.24 10.24 -12.78
CA VAL A 34 -3.70 11.63 -12.73
C VAL A 34 -2.54 12.58 -12.40
N LEU A 35 -1.71 12.22 -11.41
CA LEU A 35 -0.62 13.06 -10.95
C LEU A 35 0.51 13.18 -11.98
N THR A 36 0.91 12.07 -12.60
CA THR A 36 1.96 12.07 -13.64
C THR A 36 1.55 12.86 -14.87
N THR A 37 0.28 12.81 -15.25
CA THR A 37 -0.22 13.56 -16.42
C THR A 37 -0.43 15.05 -16.11
N GLY A 38 -0.89 15.38 -14.90
CA GLY A 38 -1.25 16.76 -14.54
C GLY A 38 -0.13 17.57 -13.87
N ASN A 39 0.72 16.94 -13.06
CA ASN A 39 1.81 17.59 -12.33
C ASN A 39 2.91 16.59 -11.86
N PRO A 40 3.91 16.31 -12.70
CA PRO A 40 5.00 15.39 -12.37
C PRO A 40 5.79 15.74 -11.11
N MET A 41 5.89 17.03 -10.75
CA MET A 41 6.61 17.47 -9.55
C MET A 41 5.90 16.99 -8.27
N ILE A 42 4.57 17.00 -8.25
CA ILE A 42 3.79 16.48 -7.12
C ILE A 42 3.95 14.96 -7.00
N ALA A 43 3.92 14.23 -8.12
CA ALA A 43 4.17 12.79 -8.11
C ALA A 43 5.54 12.45 -7.50
N HIS A 44 6.58 13.22 -7.86
CA HIS A 44 7.92 13.07 -7.30
C HIS A 44 8.00 13.42 -5.81
N ALA A 45 7.37 14.52 -5.38
CA ALA A 45 7.33 14.90 -3.96
C ALA A 45 6.66 13.83 -3.09
N ILE A 46 5.54 13.25 -3.55
CA ILE A 46 4.87 12.16 -2.84
C ILE A 46 5.77 10.92 -2.78
N ALA A 47 6.45 10.56 -3.87
CA ALA A 47 7.39 9.45 -3.87
C ALA A 47 8.53 9.64 -2.86
N MET A 48 9.05 10.86 -2.72
CA MET A 48 10.06 11.17 -1.70
C MET A 48 9.53 11.00 -0.28
N ASP A 49 8.31 11.48 0.02
CA ASP A 49 7.72 11.33 1.35
C ASP A 49 7.40 9.88 1.69
N LEU A 50 6.95 9.09 0.71
CA LEU A 50 6.82 7.64 0.84
C LEU A 50 8.17 6.98 1.13
N GLY A 51 9.24 7.39 0.43
CA GLY A 51 10.60 6.91 0.70
C GLY A 51 11.07 7.19 2.15
N ARG A 52 10.65 8.32 2.73
CA ARG A 52 10.90 8.61 4.16
C ARG A 52 10.11 7.69 5.09
N LEU A 53 8.83 7.42 4.78
CA LEU A 53 8.03 6.48 5.57
C LEU A 53 8.59 5.06 5.56
N LYS A 54 9.28 4.67 4.48
CA LYS A 54 9.98 3.39 4.36
C LYS A 54 11.17 3.28 5.31
N SER A 55 11.90 4.38 5.54
CA SER A 55 13.03 4.38 6.49
C SER A 55 12.61 4.28 7.95
N ASP A 56 11.35 4.57 8.26
CA ASP A 56 10.82 4.52 9.63
C ASP A 56 10.42 3.10 10.02
N SER A 57 11.25 2.45 10.83
CA SER A 57 10.93 1.13 11.41
C SER A 57 9.77 1.23 12.41
N LYS A 58 8.83 0.29 12.30
CA LYS A 58 7.61 0.23 13.12
C LYS A 58 7.62 -1.03 13.97
N ALA A 59 7.24 -0.88 15.23
CA ALA A 59 7.09 -2.01 16.14
C ALA A 59 5.86 -2.85 15.78
N ASN A 60 5.93 -4.17 16.02
CA ASN A 60 4.82 -5.11 15.88
C ASN A 60 4.26 -5.28 14.46
N ILE A 61 5.05 -4.96 13.43
CA ILE A 61 4.70 -5.28 12.04
C ILE A 61 5.90 -5.87 11.31
N ASP A 62 5.65 -6.58 10.20
CA ASP A 62 6.69 -6.98 9.26
C ASP A 62 7.16 -5.76 8.46
N ASN A 63 8.34 -5.25 8.80
CA ASN A 63 8.93 -4.07 8.17
C ASN A 63 9.40 -4.33 6.73
N ALA A 64 9.74 -5.58 6.38
CA ALA A 64 10.11 -5.93 5.02
C ALA A 64 8.88 -5.92 4.11
N LEU A 65 7.79 -6.53 4.58
CA LEU A 65 6.50 -6.49 3.89
C LEU A 65 5.97 -5.04 3.76
N TYR A 66 6.04 -4.26 4.84
CA TYR A 66 5.66 -2.84 4.83
C TYR A 66 6.47 -2.03 3.82
N SER A 67 7.79 -2.25 3.80
CA SER A 67 8.69 -1.61 2.82
C SER A 67 8.33 -1.97 1.38
N GLY A 68 8.02 -3.24 1.11
CA GLY A 68 7.57 -3.69 -0.20
C GLY A 68 6.24 -3.06 -0.63
N TYR A 69 5.29 -2.84 0.29
CA TYR A 69 4.08 -2.09 -0.02
C TYR A 69 4.38 -0.64 -0.39
N ILE A 70 5.30 0.03 0.33
CA ILE A 70 5.70 1.39 -0.03
C ILE A 70 6.33 1.44 -1.43
N ASP A 71 7.17 0.47 -1.77
CA ASP A 71 7.79 0.41 -3.10
C ASP A 71 6.71 0.29 -4.19
N ASN A 72 5.71 -0.57 -3.99
CA ASN A 72 4.58 -0.69 -4.91
C ASN A 72 3.77 0.62 -5.04
N LEU A 73 3.62 1.38 -3.94
CA LEU A 73 2.94 2.68 -3.98
C LEU A 73 3.76 3.70 -4.79
N ILE A 74 5.07 3.76 -4.57
CA ILE A 74 5.97 4.65 -5.33
C ILE A 74 5.91 4.33 -6.82
N THR A 75 5.98 3.05 -7.18
CA THR A 75 5.83 2.60 -8.57
C THR A 75 4.47 2.97 -9.14
N GLY A 76 3.40 2.77 -8.38
CA GLY A 76 2.04 3.14 -8.80
C GLY A 76 1.87 4.64 -9.04
N ILE A 77 2.51 5.50 -8.22
CA ILE A 77 2.42 6.96 -8.33
C ILE A 77 3.29 7.50 -9.46
N THR A 78 4.51 7.00 -9.59
CA THR A 78 5.49 7.52 -10.56
C THR A 78 5.37 6.86 -11.93
N GLY A 79 4.77 5.66 -12.01
CA GLY A 79 4.79 4.82 -13.20
C GLY A 79 6.17 4.23 -13.50
N GLN A 80 7.12 4.32 -12.57
CA GLN A 80 8.50 3.84 -12.73
C GLN A 80 8.77 2.72 -11.73
N ALA A 81 9.23 1.58 -12.25
CA ALA A 81 9.63 0.40 -11.48
C ALA A 81 11.12 0.49 -11.11
#